data_AF-A0A965RV93-F1
#
_entry.id   AF-A0A965RV93-F1
#
_cell.length_a   1.000
_cell.length_b   1.000
_cell.length_c   1.000
_cell.angle_alpha   90.00
_cell.angle_beta   90.00
_cell.angle_gamma   90.00
#
_symmetry.space_group_name_H-M   'P 1'
#
loop_
_entity.id
_entity.type
_entity.pdbx_description
1 polymer ?
#
loop_
_entity_poly.entity_id
_entity_poly.type
_entity_poly.pdbx_seq_one_letter_code
_entity_poly.pdbx_strand_id
1 'polypeptide(L)'
;MSNSEPSSQKLVQVVEAGFSGATLTYILIIVFLLFISALMSASESAFFSLSPADNEDLKKNNDKRSKLVQDLLSKPKELLATMLITINFVNVGVVILSTFILDDLYPETPGSELKRFLLEVVGITLLILLTGEVVPKIFASKNALLVVHWVARPLDLLSKTPPISW
;
A
#
# COMPACT_ATOMS: atom_id res chain seq x y z
N MET A 1 21.68 21.43 37.64
CA MET A 1 20.92 21.59 36.38
C MET A 1 20.68 20.20 35.80
N SER A 2 19.42 19.82 35.68
CA SER A 2 18.96 18.49 35.25
C SER A 2 19.07 18.35 33.74
N ASN A 3 19.86 17.39 33.27
CA ASN A 3 20.00 17.04 31.85
C ASN A 3 18.66 16.57 31.29
N SER A 4 18.09 17.34 30.36
CA SER A 4 16.81 17.09 29.71
C SER A 4 16.98 16.55 28.28
N GLU A 5 17.81 15.53 28.07
CA GLU A 5 17.95 14.87 26.75
C GLU A 5 18.12 13.33 26.82
N PRO A 6 17.05 12.55 27.13
CA PRO A 6 17.12 11.09 27.10
C PRO A 6 16.60 10.45 25.79
N SER A 7 15.80 11.14 24.98
CA SER A 7 15.11 10.50 23.84
C SER A 7 16.01 10.31 22.62
N SER A 8 16.83 11.31 22.29
CA SER A 8 17.75 11.27 21.14
C SER A 8 18.83 10.21 21.31
N GLN A 9 19.37 10.06 22.52
CA GLN A 9 20.41 9.08 22.83
C GLN A 9 19.86 7.64 22.83
N LYS A 10 18.60 7.44 23.22
CA LYS A 10 17.93 6.14 23.07
C LYS A 10 17.71 5.77 21.61
N LEU A 11 17.29 6.71 20.75
CA LEU A 11 17.18 6.47 19.31
C LEU A 11 18.54 6.11 18.68
N VAL A 12 19.61 6.79 19.07
CA VAL A 12 20.98 6.48 18.61
C VAL A 12 21.44 5.11 19.11
N GLN A 13 21.13 4.74 20.35
CA GLN A 13 21.45 3.41 20.89
C GLN A 13 20.66 2.28 20.23
N VAL A 14 19.39 2.48 19.85
CA VAL A 14 18.62 1.47 19.11
C VAL A 14 19.18 1.29 17.69
N VAL A 15 19.67 2.37 17.09
CA VAL A 15 20.36 2.31 15.78
C VAL A 15 21.74 1.63 15.91
N GLU A 16 22.48 1.86 16.99
CA GLU A 16 23.78 1.22 17.26
C GLU A 16 23.67 -0.25 17.73
N ALA A 17 22.63 -0.60 18.49
CA ALA A 17 22.38 -1.96 18.96
C ALA A 17 21.82 -2.88 17.86
N GLY A 18 21.41 -2.31 16.72
CA GLY A 18 20.72 -3.00 15.66
C GLY A 18 19.24 -3.19 15.98
N PHE A 19 18.38 -3.11 14.94
CA PHE A 19 16.96 -3.38 15.10
C PHE A 19 16.74 -4.80 15.64
N SER A 20 15.84 -4.95 16.62
CA SER A 20 15.38 -6.27 17.07
C SER A 20 14.88 -7.07 15.86
N GLY A 21 15.14 -8.38 15.83
CA GLY A 21 14.69 -9.25 14.74
C GLY A 21 13.17 -9.18 14.51
N ALA A 22 12.40 -8.93 15.57
CA ALA A 22 10.96 -8.68 15.49
C ALA A 22 10.64 -7.38 14.74
N THR A 23 11.30 -6.27 15.10
CA THR A 23 11.13 -4.96 14.47
C THR A 23 11.48 -5.00 12.99
N LEU A 24 12.56 -5.69 12.62
CA LEU A 24 12.93 -5.92 11.21
C LEU A 24 11.84 -6.70 10.46
N THR A 25 11.28 -7.74 11.10
CA THR A 25 10.20 -8.54 10.53
C THR A 25 8.96 -7.67 10.27
N TYR A 26 8.56 -6.83 11.22
CA TYR A 26 7.42 -5.91 11.04
C TYR A 26 7.66 -4.90 9.91
N ILE A 27 8.87 -4.33 9.81
CA ILE A 27 9.24 -3.41 8.72
C ILE A 27 9.11 -4.11 7.36
N LEU A 28 9.62 -5.34 7.22
CA LEU A 28 9.51 -6.10 5.96
C LEU A 28 8.05 -6.37 5.57
N ILE A 29 7.21 -6.72 6.55
CA ILE A 29 5.78 -6.94 6.32
C ILE A 29 5.10 -5.64 5.89
N ILE A 30 5.40 -4.50 6.53
CA ILE A 30 4.85 -3.19 6.15
C ILE A 30 5.26 -2.79 4.74
N VAL A 31 6.53 -2.97 4.36
CA VAL A 31 7.00 -2.66 3.00
C VAL A 31 6.25 -3.50 1.96
N PHE A 32 6.05 -4.79 2.24
CA PHE A 32 5.28 -5.68 1.38
C PHE A 32 3.80 -5.26 1.28
N LEU A 33 3.19 -4.91 2.40
CA LEU A 33 1.82 -4.38 2.47
C LEU A 33 1.68 -3.09 1.65
N LEU A 34 2.58 -2.11 1.82
CA LEU A 34 2.57 -0.86 1.05
C LEU A 34 2.73 -1.11 -0.44
N PHE A 35 3.54 -2.10 -0.84
CA PHE A 35 3.66 -2.50 -2.25
C PHE A 35 2.32 -3.02 -2.80
N ILE A 36 1.58 -3.84 -2.04
CA ILE A 36 0.24 -4.30 -2.44
C ILE A 36 -0.73 -3.10 -2.56
N SER A 37 -0.73 -2.19 -1.59
CA SER A 37 -1.58 -0.98 -1.62
C SER A 37 -1.30 -0.16 -2.87
N ALA A 38 -0.02 0.08 -3.16
CA ALA A 38 0.43 0.81 -4.33
C ALA A 38 0.01 0.11 -5.64
N LEU A 39 0.11 -1.21 -5.71
CA LEU A 39 -0.30 -1.99 -6.87
C LEU A 39 -1.80 -1.88 -7.14
N MET A 40 -2.63 -1.95 -6.10
CA MET A 40 -4.09 -1.83 -6.20
C MET A 40 -4.51 -0.42 -6.61
N SER A 41 -3.94 0.61 -5.97
CA SER A 41 -4.17 2.01 -6.32
C SER A 41 -3.72 2.35 -7.75
N ALA A 42 -2.57 1.83 -8.18
CA ALA A 42 -2.10 1.98 -9.55
C ALA A 42 -3.02 1.27 -10.55
N SER A 43 -3.51 0.07 -10.21
CA SER A 43 -4.46 -0.68 -11.04
C SER A 43 -5.75 0.10 -11.24
N GLU A 44 -6.35 0.59 -10.15
CA GLU A 44 -7.56 1.41 -10.19
C GLU A 44 -7.40 2.55 -11.21
N SER A 45 -6.36 3.38 -11.05
CA SER A 45 -6.13 4.51 -11.94
C SER A 45 -5.84 4.07 -13.39
N ALA A 46 -5.15 2.95 -13.58
CA ALA A 46 -4.81 2.43 -14.91
C ALA A 46 -6.06 1.89 -15.65
N PHE A 47 -6.92 1.12 -14.98
CA PHE A 47 -8.15 0.59 -15.58
C PHE A 47 -9.14 1.71 -15.95
N PHE A 48 -9.27 2.74 -15.10
CA PHE A 48 -10.21 3.85 -15.34
C PHE A 48 -9.65 4.99 -16.21
N SER A 49 -8.37 4.96 -16.58
CA SER A 49 -7.76 5.93 -17.51
C SER A 49 -7.70 5.44 -18.95
N LEU A 50 -8.08 4.19 -19.24
CA LEU A 50 -8.10 3.64 -20.60
C LEU A 50 -9.08 4.40 -21.50
N SER A 51 -8.61 4.80 -22.68
CA SER A 51 -9.43 5.50 -23.66
C SER A 51 -10.33 4.52 -24.44
N PRO A 52 -11.38 5.02 -25.13
CA PRO A 52 -12.20 4.19 -26.01
C PRO A 52 -11.39 3.48 -27.11
N ALA A 53 -10.33 4.12 -27.62
CA ALA A 53 -9.43 3.55 -28.61
C ALA A 53 -8.61 2.38 -28.03
N ASP A 54 -8.09 2.52 -26.80
CA ASP A 54 -7.38 1.44 -26.12
C ASP A 54 -8.28 0.21 -25.91
N ASN A 55 -9.55 0.42 -25.60
CA ASN A 55 -10.54 -0.65 -25.47
C ASN A 55 -10.85 -1.35 -26.80
N GLU A 56 -10.89 -0.62 -27.91
CA GLU A 56 -11.05 -1.22 -29.24
C GLU A 56 -9.82 -2.04 -29.66
N ASP A 57 -8.62 -1.56 -29.34
CA ASP A 57 -7.37 -2.26 -29.63
C ASP A 57 -7.22 -3.52 -28.78
N LEU A 58 -7.61 -3.48 -27.50
CA LEU A 58 -7.69 -4.66 -26.63
C LEU A 58 -8.67 -5.70 -27.18
N LYS A 59 -9.82 -5.27 -27.74
CA LYS A 59 -10.79 -6.18 -28.39
C LYS A 59 -10.28 -6.81 -29.68
N LYS A 60 -9.46 -6.08 -30.44
CA LYS A 60 -8.84 -6.59 -31.69
C LYS A 60 -7.67 -7.55 -31.41
N ASN A 61 -6.95 -7.37 -30.31
CA ASN A 61 -5.87 -8.26 -29.91
C ASN A 61 -6.41 -9.54 -29.26
N ASN A 62 -6.09 -10.69 -29.86
CA ASN A 62 -6.59 -12.00 -29.43
C ASN A 62 -5.65 -12.72 -28.44
N ASP A 63 -4.75 -11.99 -27.78
CA ASP A 63 -3.80 -12.55 -26.83
C ASP A 63 -4.45 -12.79 -25.46
N LYS A 64 -3.85 -13.70 -24.67
CA LYS A 64 -4.41 -14.12 -23.38
C LYS A 64 -4.52 -12.98 -22.35
N ARG A 65 -3.68 -11.94 -22.45
CA ARG A 65 -3.71 -10.82 -21.49
C ARG A 65 -4.81 -9.82 -21.84
N SER A 66 -5.01 -9.51 -23.12
CA SER A 66 -6.10 -8.61 -23.54
C SER A 66 -7.48 -9.19 -23.24
N LYS A 67 -7.66 -10.51 -23.36
CA LYS A 67 -8.91 -11.18 -22.92
C LYS A 67 -9.15 -11.04 -21.42
N LEU A 68 -8.11 -11.22 -20.62
CA LEU A 68 -8.20 -11.08 -19.17
C LEU A 68 -8.58 -9.65 -18.75
N VAL A 69 -7.93 -8.64 -19.36
CA VAL A 69 -8.25 -7.24 -19.11
C VAL A 69 -9.70 -6.92 -19.47
N GLN A 70 -10.21 -7.48 -20.58
CA GLN A 70 -11.61 -7.34 -20.98
C GLN A 70 -12.58 -8.02 -20.01
N ASP A 71 -12.26 -9.22 -19.52
CA ASP A 71 -13.09 -9.92 -18.52
C ASP A 71 -13.17 -9.12 -17.22
N LEU A 72 -12.04 -8.54 -16.76
CA LEU A 72 -12.02 -7.67 -15.57
C LEU A 72 -12.81 -6.37 -15.80
N LEU A 73 -12.71 -5.76 -16.98
CA LEU A 73 -13.47 -4.56 -17.37
C LEU A 73 -14.96 -4.83 -17.62
N SER A 74 -15.37 -6.09 -17.82
CA SER A 74 -16.79 -6.46 -17.96
C SER A 74 -17.56 -6.31 -16.63
N LYS A 75 -16.85 -6.31 -15.50
CA LYS A 75 -17.41 -6.16 -14.15
C LYS A 75 -16.68 -5.09 -13.34
N PRO A 76 -16.71 -3.82 -13.79
CA PRO A 76 -15.90 -2.75 -13.21
C PRO A 76 -16.26 -2.46 -11.75
N LYS A 77 -17.52 -2.70 -11.36
CA LYS A 77 -17.99 -2.51 -9.97
C LYS A 77 -17.40 -3.54 -9.00
N GLU A 78 -17.38 -4.82 -9.38
CA GLU A 78 -16.80 -5.90 -8.57
C GLU A 78 -15.28 -5.70 -8.43
N LEU A 79 -14.62 -5.31 -9.54
CA LEU A 79 -13.19 -5.00 -9.57
C LEU A 79 -12.83 -3.83 -8.62
N LEU A 80 -13.58 -2.73 -8.72
CA LEU A 80 -13.41 -1.57 -7.83
C LEU A 80 -13.61 -1.95 -6.37
N ALA A 81 -14.70 -2.64 -6.05
CA ALA A 81 -14.99 -3.07 -4.69
C ALA A 81 -13.84 -3.91 -4.11
N THR A 82 -13.33 -4.85 -4.90
CA THR A 82 -12.18 -5.69 -4.52
C THR A 82 -10.92 -4.86 -4.24
N MET A 83 -10.58 -3.92 -5.12
CA MET A 83 -9.42 -3.05 -4.94
C MET A 83 -9.57 -2.17 -3.70
N LEU A 84 -10.73 -1.53 -3.50
CA LEU A 84 -10.99 -0.69 -2.33
C LEU A 84 -10.94 -1.47 -1.02
N ILE A 85 -11.55 -2.66 -0.97
CA ILE A 85 -11.51 -3.52 0.22
C ILE A 85 -10.07 -3.92 0.53
N THR A 86 -9.30 -4.30 -0.48
CA THR A 86 -7.89 -4.69 -0.32
C THR A 86 -7.04 -3.53 0.18
N ILE A 87 -7.17 -2.34 -0.40
CA ILE A 87 -6.45 -1.13 0.01
C ILE A 87 -6.77 -0.80 1.48
N ASN A 88 -8.06 -0.83 1.86
CA ASN A 88 -8.46 -0.56 3.23
C ASN A 88 -7.93 -1.59 4.22
N PHE A 89 -8.00 -2.88 3.88
CA PHE A 89 -7.46 -3.96 4.70
C PHE A 89 -5.96 -3.77 4.95
N VAL A 90 -5.21 -3.51 3.87
CA VAL A 90 -3.77 -3.27 3.92
C VAL A 90 -3.43 -2.03 4.77
N ASN A 91 -4.16 -0.93 4.58
CA ASN A 91 -3.94 0.31 5.34
C ASN A 91 -4.12 0.10 6.85
N VAL A 92 -5.18 -0.62 7.26
CA VAL A 92 -5.40 -0.98 8.67
C VAL A 92 -4.26 -1.86 9.20
N GLY A 93 -3.82 -2.85 8.41
CA GLY A 93 -2.69 -3.70 8.77
C GLY A 93 -1.40 -2.92 8.99
N VAL A 94 -1.09 -1.95 8.11
CA VAL A 94 0.09 -1.08 8.26
C VAL A 94 -0.01 -0.23 9.52
N VAL A 95 -1.17 0.34 9.83
CA VAL A 95 -1.36 1.13 11.06
C VAL A 95 -1.07 0.28 12.30
N ILE A 96 -1.69 -0.90 12.40
CA ILE A 96 -1.50 -1.81 13.54
C ILE A 96 -0.03 -2.25 13.69
N LEU A 97 0.61 -2.64 12.59
CA LEU A 97 2.02 -3.05 12.61
C LEU A 97 2.95 -1.88 12.96
N SER A 98 2.59 -0.67 12.54
CA SER A 98 3.35 0.53 12.85
C SER A 98 3.31 0.84 14.35
N THR A 99 2.18 0.63 15.04
CA THR A 99 2.09 0.77 16.50
C THR A 99 3.16 -0.07 17.22
N PHE A 100 3.32 -1.34 16.83
CA PHE A 100 4.34 -2.22 17.42
C PHE A 100 5.78 -1.75 17.17
N ILE A 101 6.05 -1.15 16.01
CA ILE A 101 7.36 -0.56 15.71
C ILE A 101 7.57 0.71 16.56
N LEU A 102 6.54 1.54 16.70
CA LEU A 102 6.61 2.74 17.52
C LEU A 102 6.78 2.42 19.01
N ASP A 103 6.23 1.32 19.51
CA ASP A 103 6.45 0.86 20.90
C ASP A 103 7.94 0.58 21.17
N ASP A 104 8.63 -0.02 20.20
CA ASP A 104 10.06 -0.39 20.30
C ASP A 104 10.98 0.83 20.10
N LEU A 105 10.68 1.68 19.10
CA LEU A 105 11.52 2.82 18.73
C LEU A 105 11.27 4.08 19.56
N TYR A 106 10.02 4.31 19.96
CA TYR A 106 9.59 5.50 20.71
C TYR A 106 8.65 5.11 21.86
N PRO A 107 9.19 4.44 22.89
CA PRO A 107 8.40 3.97 24.03
C PRO A 107 7.73 5.14 24.74
N GLU A 108 6.52 4.91 25.24
CA GLU A 108 5.74 5.94 25.90
C GLU A 108 6.48 6.47 27.13
N THR A 109 6.77 7.76 27.10
CA THR A 109 7.31 8.48 28.26
C THR A 109 6.28 9.49 28.76
N PRO A 110 6.13 9.67 30.09
CA PRO A 110 5.17 10.61 30.66
C PRO A 110 5.36 12.02 30.07
N GLY A 111 4.31 12.57 29.47
CA GLY A 111 4.32 13.89 28.81
C GLY A 111 4.65 13.89 27.31
N SER A 112 4.93 12.73 26.70
CA SER A 112 5.16 12.60 25.25
C SER A 112 4.01 11.95 24.47
N GLU A 113 2.98 11.47 25.16
CA GLU A 113 1.85 10.71 24.61
C GLU A 113 1.19 11.40 23.42
N LEU A 114 0.91 12.71 23.54
CA LEU A 114 0.29 13.48 22.46
C LEU A 114 1.18 13.56 21.21
N LYS A 115 2.50 13.70 21.38
CA LYS A 115 3.44 13.77 20.24
C LYS A 115 3.55 12.43 19.54
N ARG A 116 3.58 11.34 20.31
CA ARG A 116 3.61 9.97 19.80
C ARG A 116 2.35 9.66 19.02
N PHE A 117 1.18 9.95 19.59
CA PHE A 117 -0.11 9.78 18.92
C PHE A 117 -0.21 10.59 17.63
N LEU A 118 0.23 11.84 17.63
CA LEU A 118 0.24 12.67 16.42
C LEU A 118 1.20 12.12 15.35
N LEU A 119 2.38 11.64 15.74
CA LEU A 119 3.33 11.02 14.82
C LEU A 119 2.77 9.73 14.23
N GLU A 120 2.13 8.90 15.05
CA GLU A 120 1.52 7.65 14.61
C GLU A 120 0.37 7.94 13.64
N VAL A 121 -0.59 8.76 14.04
CA VAL A 121 -1.76 9.05 13.21
C VAL A 121 -1.38 9.83 11.96
N VAL A 122 -0.70 10.97 12.10
CA VAL A 122 -0.40 11.84 10.95
C VAL A 122 0.74 11.27 10.12
N GLY A 123 1.82 10.82 10.76
CA GLY A 123 3.00 10.32 10.06
C GLY A 123 2.74 9.03 9.30
N ILE A 124 2.11 8.03 9.94
CA ILE A 124 1.82 6.75 9.27
C ILE A 124 0.73 6.93 8.21
N THR A 125 -0.29 7.75 8.46
CA THR A 125 -1.31 8.03 7.43
C THR A 125 -0.70 8.74 6.22
N LEU A 126 0.19 9.72 6.42
CA LEU A 126 0.89 10.35 5.30
C LEU A 126 1.79 9.36 4.55
N LEU A 127 2.47 8.46 5.25
CA LEU A 127 3.27 7.42 4.62
C LEU A 127 2.40 6.53 3.73
N ILE A 128 1.27 6.04 4.25
CA ILE A 128 0.30 5.22 3.51
C ILE A 128 -0.26 6.00 2.32
N LEU A 129 -0.76 7.23 2.54
CA LEU A 129 -1.38 8.03 1.48
C LEU A 129 -0.38 8.34 0.37
N LEU A 130 0.84 8.78 0.70
CA LEU A 130 1.82 9.13 -0.32
C LEU A 130 2.29 7.88 -1.06
N THR A 131 2.70 6.83 -0.35
CA THR A 131 3.37 5.68 -0.98
C THR A 131 2.39 4.65 -1.55
N GLY A 132 1.26 4.42 -0.89
CA GLY A 132 0.27 3.41 -1.25
C GLY A 132 -0.87 3.92 -2.12
N GLU A 133 -1.11 5.23 -2.17
CA GLU A 133 -2.28 5.78 -2.87
C GLU A 133 -1.94 6.87 -3.89
N VAL A 134 -1.44 8.02 -3.45
CA VAL A 134 -1.30 9.23 -4.26
C VAL A 134 -0.19 9.08 -5.31
N VAL A 135 1.01 8.67 -4.93
CA VAL A 135 2.14 8.53 -5.87
C VAL A 135 1.87 7.44 -6.92
N PRO A 136 1.41 6.23 -6.55
CA PRO A 136 1.09 5.19 -7.52
C PRO A 136 -0.01 5.58 -8.50
N LYS A 137 -1.09 6.24 -8.02
CA LYS A 137 -2.18 6.72 -8.88
C LYS A 137 -1.68 7.74 -9.91
N ILE A 138 -0.89 8.72 -9.48
CA ILE A 138 -0.32 9.73 -10.38
C ILE A 138 0.61 9.07 -11.42
N PHE A 139 1.42 8.11 -11.00
CA PHE A 139 2.31 7.38 -11.91
C PHE A 139 1.52 6.55 -12.94
N ALA A 140 0.51 5.81 -12.49
CA ALA A 140 -0.32 4.96 -13.33
C ALA A 140 -1.14 5.75 -14.34
N SER A 141 -1.72 6.89 -13.95
CA SER A 141 -2.44 7.76 -14.89
C SER A 141 -1.54 8.32 -15.99
N LYS A 142 -0.22 8.41 -15.77
CA LYS A 142 0.73 8.88 -16.79
C LYS A 142 1.29 7.75 -17.68
N ASN A 143 1.28 6.50 -17.20
CA ASN A 143 1.84 5.33 -17.88
C ASN A 143 0.85 4.15 -17.93
N ALA A 144 -0.43 4.43 -18.21
CA ALA A 144 -1.53 3.49 -18.04
C ALA A 144 -1.30 2.14 -18.76
N LEU A 145 -0.90 2.17 -20.04
CA LEU A 145 -0.65 0.96 -20.85
C LEU A 145 0.41 0.03 -20.25
N LEU A 146 1.50 0.58 -19.70
CA LEU A 146 2.58 -0.22 -19.09
C LEU A 146 2.12 -0.85 -17.77
N VAL A 147 1.39 -0.10 -16.96
CA VAL A 147 0.88 -0.58 -15.67
C VAL A 147 -0.17 -1.67 -15.88
N VAL A 148 -1.17 -1.47 -16.76
CA VAL A 148 -2.19 -2.49 -17.05
C VAL A 148 -1.57 -3.83 -17.47
N HIS A 149 -0.53 -3.79 -18.32
CA HIS A 149 0.12 -5.01 -18.81
C HIS A 149 0.90 -5.77 -17.73
N TRP A 150 1.44 -5.06 -16.74
CA TRP A 150 2.22 -5.65 -15.66
C TRP A 150 1.33 -6.19 -14.55
N VAL A 151 0.26 -5.46 -14.21
CA VAL A 151 -0.62 -5.81 -13.09
C VAL A 151 -1.70 -6.84 -13.45
N ALA A 152 -1.99 -7.06 -14.73
CA ALA A 152 -2.98 -8.05 -15.19
C ALA A 152 -2.79 -9.46 -14.60
N ARG A 153 -1.53 -9.94 -14.48
CA ARG A 153 -1.23 -11.30 -13.97
C ARG A 153 -1.50 -11.50 -12.48
N PRO A 154 -0.99 -10.65 -11.56
CA PRO A 154 -1.32 -10.78 -10.15
C PRO A 154 -2.80 -10.54 -9.86
N LEU A 155 -3.48 -9.66 -10.62
CA LEU A 155 -4.90 -9.40 -10.43
C LEU A 155 -5.80 -10.58 -10.81
N ASP A 156 -5.46 -11.37 -11.85
CA ASP A 156 -6.19 -12.61 -12.19
C ASP A 156 -6.08 -13.69 -11.10
N LEU A 157 -4.90 -13.78 -10.46
CA LEU A 157 -4.69 -14.75 -9.40
C LEU A 157 -5.54 -14.39 -8.17
N LEU A 158 -5.66 -13.09 -7.87
CA LEU A 158 -6.44 -12.59 -6.75
C LEU A 158 -7.95 -12.69 -7.01
N SER A 159 -8.41 -12.40 -8.24
CA SER A 159 -9.84 -12.47 -8.61
C SER A 159 -10.40 -13.90 -8.59
N LYS A 160 -9.54 -14.92 -8.70
CA LYS A 160 -9.92 -16.34 -8.57
C LYS A 160 -10.01 -16.83 -7.13
N THR A 161 -9.64 -16.02 -6.14
CA THR A 161 -9.77 -16.44 -4.74
C THR A 161 -11.22 -16.29 -4.27
N PRO A 162 -11.85 -17.38 -3.80
CA PRO A 162 -13.29 -17.42 -3.50
C PRO A 162 -13.80 -16.51 -2.37
N PRO A 163 -13.00 -16.02 -1.38
CA PRO A 163 -13.56 -15.12 -0.36
C PRO A 163 -13.81 -13.68 -0.85
N ILE A 164 -13.45 -13.33 -2.09
CA ILE A 164 -13.50 -11.95 -2.61
C ILE A 164 -14.49 -11.81 -3.80
N SER A 165 -14.89 -12.91 -4.44
CA SER A 165 -15.72 -12.92 -5.65
C SER A 165 -17.23 -13.08 -5.42
N TRP A 166 -17.74 -12.72 -4.22
CA TRP A 166 -19.17 -12.79 -3.86
C TRP A 166 -19.79 -11.40 -3.71
#